data_AF-A0A1D6K0R1-F1
#
_entry.id   AF-A0A1D6K0R1-F1
#
_cell.length_a   1.000
_cell.length_b   1.000
_cell.length_c   1.000
_cell.angle_alpha   90.00
_cell.angle_beta   90.00
_cell.angle_gamma   90.00
#
_symmetry.space_group_name_H-M   'P 1'
#
loop_
_entity.id
_entity.type
_entity.pdbx_description
1 polymer ?
#
loop_
_entity_poly.entity_id
_entity_poly.type
_entity_poly.pdbx_seq_one_letter_code
_entity_poly.pdbx_strand_id
1 'polypeptide(L)'
;MARHLAPSSGSLHRLLASCHYPPTSQAPPPRPLLLPKTRSAAMQLPRRGRRDVVAAAAASAPSPSSPGTEVAVWGKVSAVLFDMDGVLCNSEEPSRQAGVDVFAEMGVEVAVDDFVPFMGTGEANFLGGVARAKGVKDFNPESAKKRFFEIYLDKYAKPNSGIGFPGALELILECKNSGLKVAVASSADRIKVDANLAAAGLSVFLFDAIVSADAFEKLKPAPDIFLAASKSLGVDTNECIVIEDALAGVQAANAAEMRCIAVTTTLEEIALRQGSPSFIRKNIGDISINDILYGGSNARHNEGAGSTENSSSVGNALSESLNGATAAGHSDTKGFPISKNKGLLGSRREILRYGSLGIALSCLFVAVRNWKAMQFASPKGLLNFLMGGNSSVFARNEGKKSRCRRIFTGESLSSRVQQIKKYLAEFESGGSATYVPEFPRKLDWLNTAPLQFGRVI
;
A
#
# COMPACT_ATOMS: atom_id res chain seq x y z
N MET A 1 -41.81 18.38 -66.81
CA MET A 1 -42.82 17.31 -66.61
C MET A 1 -42.24 16.33 -65.58
N ALA A 2 -42.24 16.54 -64.26
CA ALA A 2 -43.30 16.88 -63.30
C ALA A 2 -44.46 15.85 -63.28
N ARG A 3 -44.40 14.93 -62.30
CA ARG A 3 -45.48 14.24 -61.55
C ARG A 3 -44.75 13.41 -60.45
N HIS A 4 -44.56 13.88 -59.22
CA HIS A 4 -45.52 13.99 -58.11
C HIS A 4 -46.45 12.79 -57.97
N LEU A 5 -46.41 12.11 -56.80
CA LEU A 5 -47.50 12.07 -55.80
C LEU A 5 -47.15 11.09 -54.65
N ALA A 6 -47.00 11.63 -53.44
CA ALA A 6 -47.58 11.06 -52.22
C ALA A 6 -48.98 11.72 -52.03
N PRO A 7 -49.77 11.56 -50.94
CA PRO A 7 -49.90 10.52 -49.90
C PRO A 7 -51.37 10.03 -49.75
N SER A 8 -51.71 9.15 -48.80
CA SER A 8 -53.05 9.20 -48.19
C SER A 8 -53.07 8.74 -46.73
N SER A 9 -53.57 9.66 -45.91
CA SER A 9 -54.03 9.53 -44.53
C SER A 9 -55.40 8.86 -44.45
N GLY A 10 -55.69 8.13 -43.37
CA GLY A 10 -57.03 7.65 -43.07
C GLY A 10 -57.14 7.02 -41.68
N SER A 11 -57.30 7.87 -40.66
CA SER A 11 -57.75 7.50 -39.31
C SER A 11 -59.25 7.16 -39.32
N LEU A 12 -59.70 6.18 -38.52
CA LEU A 12 -60.93 6.25 -37.72
C LEU A 12 -61.13 5.00 -36.82
N HIS A 13 -61.04 5.25 -35.50
CA HIS A 13 -61.88 4.74 -34.39
C HIS A 13 -62.12 3.21 -34.21
N ARG A 14 -61.70 2.58 -33.10
CA ARG A 14 -62.18 2.66 -31.68
C ARG A 14 -63.24 1.57 -31.35
N LEU A 15 -62.83 0.54 -30.61
CA LEU A 15 -63.63 -0.32 -29.70
C LEU A 15 -62.64 -1.23 -28.94
N LEU A 16 -62.13 -0.83 -27.76
CA LEU A 16 -62.65 -1.14 -26.42
C LEU A 16 -62.97 -2.62 -26.17
N ALA A 17 -62.02 -3.33 -25.54
CA ALA A 17 -62.33 -4.38 -24.56
C ALA A 17 -61.15 -4.52 -23.58
N SER A 18 -61.41 -4.03 -22.38
CA SER A 18 -60.63 -4.03 -21.16
C SER A 18 -60.44 -5.44 -20.57
N CYS A 19 -59.21 -5.85 -20.30
CA CYS A 19 -58.90 -6.89 -19.32
C CYS A 19 -58.38 -6.23 -18.04
N HIS A 20 -59.20 -6.26 -17.00
CA HIS A 20 -58.87 -5.84 -15.64
C HIS A 20 -57.87 -6.81 -15.00
N TYR A 21 -56.73 -6.29 -14.55
CA TYR A 21 -55.92 -6.93 -13.52
C TYR A 21 -56.26 -6.29 -12.15
N PRO A 22 -56.30 -7.08 -11.06
CA PRO A 22 -56.76 -6.63 -9.75
C PRO A 22 -55.79 -5.66 -9.09
N PRO A 23 -56.26 -4.80 -8.16
CA PRO A 23 -55.40 -3.82 -7.48
C PRO A 23 -54.44 -4.53 -6.53
N THR A 24 -53.14 -4.27 -6.68
CA THR A 24 -52.13 -4.56 -5.67
C THR A 24 -52.40 -3.74 -4.42
N SER A 25 -52.73 -4.46 -3.35
CA SER A 25 -52.83 -3.99 -1.97
C SER A 25 -51.59 -3.16 -1.59
N GLN A 26 -51.81 -1.87 -1.31
CA GLN A 26 -50.85 -1.05 -0.59
C GLN A 26 -50.80 -1.53 0.86
N ALA A 27 -49.66 -2.08 1.28
CA ALA A 27 -49.41 -2.35 2.69
C ALA A 27 -49.30 -0.99 3.43
N PRO A 28 -49.96 -0.82 4.60
CA PRO A 28 -49.83 0.39 5.39
C PRO A 28 -48.42 0.53 5.99
N PRO A 29 -47.93 1.76 6.23
CA PRO A 29 -46.62 1.97 6.83
C PRO A 29 -46.56 1.41 8.27
N PRO A 30 -45.40 0.91 8.73
CA PRO A 30 -45.28 0.36 10.07
C PRO A 30 -45.47 1.46 11.12
N ARG A 31 -46.39 1.22 12.07
CA ARG A 31 -46.55 2.04 13.28
C ARG A 31 -45.32 1.91 14.19
N PRO A 32 -44.91 2.98 14.89
CA PRO A 32 -43.81 2.92 15.86
C PRO A 32 -44.17 1.98 17.02
N LEU A 33 -43.25 1.07 17.34
CA LEU A 33 -43.32 0.21 18.52
C LEU A 33 -43.17 1.07 19.79
N LEU A 34 -44.29 1.26 20.49
CA LEU A 34 -44.34 1.76 21.85
C LEU A 34 -43.71 0.73 22.80
N LEU A 35 -42.55 1.07 23.36
CA LEU A 35 -41.97 0.37 24.50
C LEU A 35 -42.90 0.47 25.72
N PRO A 36 -43.24 -0.65 26.39
CA PRO A 36 -44.03 -0.60 27.62
C PRO A 36 -43.18 -0.06 28.77
N LYS A 37 -43.67 1.00 29.42
CA LYS A 37 -43.21 1.46 30.73
C LYS A 37 -43.40 0.34 31.76
N THR A 38 -42.33 -0.25 32.26
CA THR A 38 -42.37 -1.06 33.47
C THR A 38 -42.08 -0.19 34.69
N ARG A 39 -43.02 -0.24 35.62
CA ARG A 39 -43.03 0.41 36.93
C ARG A 39 -41.90 -0.10 37.83
N SER A 40 -41.45 0.83 38.66
CA SER A 40 -40.62 0.63 39.85
C SER A 40 -41.13 -0.51 40.75
N ALA A 41 -40.20 -1.36 41.20
CA ALA A 41 -40.35 -2.18 42.40
C ALA A 41 -39.04 -2.08 43.19
N ALA A 42 -39.15 -1.44 44.35
CA ALA A 42 -38.09 -1.28 45.33
C ALA A 42 -37.72 -2.63 45.95
N MET A 43 -36.43 -2.89 46.12
CA MET A 43 -35.94 -3.94 47.01
C MET A 43 -35.12 -3.30 48.14
N GLN A 44 -35.75 -3.26 49.32
CA GLN A 44 -35.14 -2.88 50.59
C GLN A 44 -34.30 -4.03 51.13
N LEU A 45 -33.08 -3.74 51.59
CA LEU A 45 -32.32 -4.56 52.55
C LEU A 45 -31.53 -3.63 53.52
N PRO A 46 -31.12 -4.11 54.70
CA PRO A 46 -31.54 -3.50 55.97
C PRO A 46 -30.55 -2.52 56.62
N ARG A 47 -31.11 -1.70 57.52
CA ARG A 47 -30.43 -0.79 58.44
C ARG A 47 -29.58 -1.53 59.49
N ARG A 48 -28.32 -1.12 59.63
CA ARG A 48 -27.46 -1.14 60.82
C ARG A 48 -26.33 -0.15 60.52
N GLY A 49 -25.90 0.81 61.31
CA GLY A 49 -26.13 1.25 62.68
C GLY A 49 -25.18 2.44 62.85
N ARG A 50 -25.67 3.55 63.38
CA ARG A 50 -24.99 4.84 63.49
C ARG A 50 -24.05 4.84 64.70
N ARG A 51 -22.77 5.24 64.53
CA ARG A 51 -21.96 5.88 65.59
C ARG A 51 -20.94 6.85 64.98
N ASP A 52 -21.29 8.13 65.13
CA ASP A 52 -20.49 9.29 65.56
C ASP A 52 -18.99 9.34 65.26
N VAL A 53 -18.60 10.35 64.48
CA VAL A 53 -17.28 10.98 64.60
C VAL A 53 -17.47 12.49 64.74
N VAL A 54 -16.92 12.98 65.85
CA VAL A 54 -16.90 14.35 66.34
C VAL A 54 -15.96 15.20 65.47
N ALA A 55 -16.34 16.46 65.26
CA ALA A 55 -15.55 17.47 64.58
C ALA A 55 -14.28 17.84 65.35
N ALA A 56 -13.16 17.99 64.64
CA ALA A 56 -12.03 18.80 65.08
C ALA A 56 -11.45 19.57 63.87
N ALA A 57 -11.11 20.82 64.13
CA ALA A 57 -10.91 21.89 63.17
C ALA A 57 -9.52 21.91 62.51
N ALA A 58 -9.52 22.47 61.29
CA ALA A 58 -8.53 23.36 60.67
C ALA A 58 -7.03 23.01 60.76
N ALA A 59 -6.47 22.60 59.61
CA ALA A 59 -5.16 23.03 59.16
C ALA A 59 -5.20 23.25 57.64
N SER A 60 -4.64 24.37 57.20
CA SER A 60 -4.71 24.95 55.85
C SER A 60 -4.38 23.96 54.73
N ALA A 61 -5.27 23.87 53.74
CA ALA A 61 -5.04 23.13 52.51
C ALA A 61 -4.01 23.87 51.63
N PRO A 62 -2.98 23.20 51.07
CA PRO A 62 -2.21 23.75 49.97
C PRO A 62 -3.10 23.82 48.73
N SER A 63 -3.05 24.96 48.05
CA SER A 63 -3.72 25.23 46.78
C SER A 63 -3.42 24.13 45.76
N PRO A 64 -4.40 23.65 44.97
CA PRO A 64 -4.11 22.72 43.88
C PRO A 64 -3.24 23.45 42.85
N SER A 65 -1.96 23.05 42.78
CA SER A 65 -1.10 23.36 41.67
C SER A 65 -1.77 22.89 40.38
N SER A 66 -1.94 23.82 39.44
CA SER A 66 -2.45 23.58 38.09
C SER A 66 -1.82 22.32 37.49
N PRO A 67 -2.58 21.44 36.81
CA PRO A 67 -1.99 20.34 36.08
C PRO A 67 -1.13 20.97 34.99
N GLY A 68 0.19 20.86 35.15
CA GLY A 68 1.13 21.18 34.09
C GLY A 68 0.75 20.31 32.89
N THR A 69 0.46 20.95 31.77
CA THR A 69 0.34 20.29 30.48
C THR A 69 1.66 19.57 30.24
N GLU A 70 1.71 18.26 30.50
CA GLU A 70 2.78 17.42 29.98
C GLU A 70 2.73 17.53 28.47
N VAL A 71 3.64 18.32 27.89
CA VAL A 71 3.85 18.35 26.46
C VAL A 71 4.37 16.96 26.11
N ALA A 72 3.48 16.11 25.56
CA ALA A 72 3.86 14.79 25.10
C ALA A 72 5.05 14.93 24.16
N VAL A 73 6.22 14.46 24.60
CA VAL A 73 7.44 14.51 23.82
C VAL A 73 7.22 13.61 22.61
N TRP A 74 7.34 14.17 21.40
CA TRP A 74 7.06 13.46 20.14
C TRP A 74 7.83 12.13 20.01
N GLY A 75 9.00 12.02 20.64
CA GLY A 75 9.80 10.80 20.67
C GLY A 75 10.67 10.63 19.44
N LYS A 76 11.64 9.72 19.53
CA LYS A 76 12.54 9.38 18.43
C LYS A 76 11.76 8.78 17.25
N VAL A 77 12.19 9.08 16.03
CA VAL A 77 11.63 8.52 14.79
C VAL A 77 12.77 7.88 14.01
N SER A 78 12.57 6.63 13.60
CA SER A 78 13.56 5.87 12.82
C SER A 78 12.96 5.28 11.54
N ALA A 79 11.64 5.21 11.40
CA ALA A 79 10.99 4.68 10.21
C ALA A 79 9.68 5.36 9.85
N VAL A 80 9.37 5.37 8.56
CA VAL A 80 8.09 5.80 7.99
C VAL A 80 7.49 4.67 7.17
N LEU A 81 6.24 4.32 7.49
CA LEU A 81 5.49 3.23 6.88
C LEU A 81 4.35 3.86 6.08
N PHE A 82 4.42 3.76 4.76
CA PHE A 82 3.43 4.30 3.85
C PHE A 82 2.40 3.24 3.52
N ASP A 83 1.10 3.55 3.66
CA ASP A 83 0.12 2.83 2.85
C ASP A 83 0.32 3.12 1.36
N MET A 84 -0.35 2.36 0.49
CA MET A 84 -0.20 2.44 -0.95
C MET A 84 -1.37 3.14 -1.63
N ASP A 85 -2.58 2.63 -1.44
CA ASP A 85 -3.77 3.03 -2.19
C ASP A 85 -4.35 4.26 -1.50
N GLY A 86 -4.46 5.38 -2.20
CA GLY A 86 -4.88 6.65 -1.59
C GLY A 86 -3.75 7.42 -0.88
N VAL A 87 -2.60 6.81 -0.58
CA VAL A 87 -1.44 7.52 -0.01
C VAL A 87 -0.33 7.77 -1.03
N LEU A 88 0.25 6.72 -1.61
CA LEU A 88 1.31 6.84 -2.60
C LEU A 88 0.76 7.03 -4.01
N CYS A 89 -0.43 6.51 -4.29
CA CYS A 89 -1.05 6.59 -5.60
C CYS A 89 -2.59 6.63 -5.56
N ASN A 90 -3.18 7.26 -6.57
CA ASN A 90 -4.61 7.24 -6.84
C ASN A 90 -4.97 6.00 -7.68
N SER A 91 -5.09 4.85 -7.02
CA SER A 91 -5.39 3.55 -7.64
C SER A 91 -6.87 3.14 -7.55
N GLU A 92 -7.70 3.86 -6.79
CA GLU A 92 -9.10 3.50 -6.58
C GLU A 92 -9.89 3.55 -7.88
N GLU A 93 -9.83 4.67 -8.60
CA GLU A 93 -10.53 4.84 -9.86
C GLU A 93 -10.06 3.84 -10.94
N PRO A 94 -8.74 3.66 -11.17
CA PRO A 94 -8.21 2.52 -11.93
C PRO A 94 -8.79 1.17 -11.53
N SER A 95 -8.94 0.89 -10.23
CA SER A 95 -9.46 -0.38 -9.73
C SER A 95 -10.96 -0.53 -10.04
N ARG A 96 -11.76 0.53 -9.84
CA ARG A 96 -13.19 0.52 -10.20
C ARG A 96 -13.39 0.30 -11.69
N GLN A 97 -12.61 0.98 -12.53
CA GLN A 97 -12.70 0.83 -13.97
C GLN A 97 -12.28 -0.58 -14.45
N ALA A 98 -11.23 -1.17 -13.86
CA ALA A 98 -10.88 -2.57 -14.12
C ALA A 98 -11.99 -3.54 -13.67
N GLY A 99 -12.66 -3.24 -12.56
CA GLY A 99 -13.85 -3.97 -12.11
C GLY A 99 -14.98 -3.92 -13.14
N VAL A 100 -15.33 -2.73 -13.64
CA VAL A 100 -16.33 -2.55 -14.70
C VAL A 100 -16.02 -3.41 -15.92
N ASP A 101 -14.76 -3.40 -16.36
CA ASP A 101 -14.31 -4.20 -17.50
C ASP A 101 -14.45 -5.71 -17.26
N VAL A 102 -14.17 -6.21 -16.05
CA VAL A 102 -14.39 -7.63 -15.69
C VAL A 102 -15.86 -8.01 -15.83
N PHE A 103 -16.78 -7.19 -15.30
CA PHE A 103 -18.22 -7.48 -15.38
C PHE A 103 -18.75 -7.33 -16.81
N ALA A 104 -18.21 -6.39 -17.59
CA ALA A 104 -18.54 -6.26 -19.01
C ALA A 104 -18.20 -7.54 -19.80
N GLU A 105 -17.07 -8.19 -19.52
CA GLU A 105 -16.71 -9.49 -20.12
C GLU A 105 -17.65 -10.64 -19.69
N MET A 106 -18.28 -10.51 -18.52
CA MET A 106 -19.30 -11.44 -18.03
C MET A 106 -20.70 -11.13 -18.58
N GLY A 107 -20.86 -10.05 -19.38
CA GLY A 107 -22.16 -9.60 -19.88
C GLY A 107 -23.04 -8.94 -18.82
N VAL A 108 -22.44 -8.41 -17.75
CA VAL A 108 -23.14 -7.75 -16.64
C VAL A 108 -22.82 -6.25 -16.66
N GLU A 109 -23.86 -5.42 -16.71
CA GLU A 109 -23.70 -3.97 -16.68
C GLU A 109 -23.54 -3.46 -15.24
N VAL A 110 -22.41 -2.81 -14.97
CA VAL A 110 -22.08 -2.19 -13.69
C VAL A 110 -21.45 -0.82 -13.92
N ALA A 111 -21.62 0.10 -12.98
CA ALA A 111 -20.99 1.40 -12.95
C ALA A 111 -19.84 1.41 -11.93
N VAL A 112 -18.92 2.37 -12.05
CA VAL A 112 -17.83 2.56 -11.07
C VAL A 112 -18.37 2.73 -9.64
N ASP A 113 -19.50 3.42 -9.48
CA ASP A 113 -20.12 3.66 -8.18
C ASP A 113 -20.63 2.39 -7.48
N ASP A 114 -20.90 1.32 -8.23
CA ASP A 114 -21.31 0.03 -7.65
C ASP A 114 -20.21 -0.57 -6.75
N PHE A 115 -18.96 -0.17 -6.97
CA PHE A 115 -17.80 -0.68 -6.25
C PHE A 115 -17.49 0.11 -4.96
N VAL A 116 -18.00 1.34 -4.82
CA VAL A 116 -17.72 2.23 -3.68
C VAL A 116 -17.99 1.56 -2.32
N PRO A 117 -19.10 0.82 -2.11
CA PRO A 117 -19.37 0.15 -0.83
C PRO A 117 -18.39 -0.98 -0.47
N PHE A 118 -17.56 -1.43 -1.41
CA PHE A 118 -16.67 -2.56 -1.25
C PHE A 118 -15.18 -2.17 -1.31
N MET A 119 -14.86 -0.88 -1.36
CA MET A 119 -13.47 -0.40 -1.35
C MET A 119 -12.77 -0.74 -0.03
N GLY A 120 -11.46 -1.03 -0.10
CA GLY A 120 -10.66 -1.40 1.06
C GLY A 120 -10.95 -2.77 1.69
N THR A 121 -11.84 -3.58 1.09
CA THR A 121 -12.24 -4.90 1.65
C THR A 121 -11.48 -6.11 1.06
N GLY A 122 -10.44 -5.85 0.27
CA GLY A 122 -9.71 -6.86 -0.51
C GLY A 122 -10.42 -7.25 -1.81
N GLU A 123 -9.66 -7.67 -2.83
CA GLU A 123 -10.16 -7.85 -4.21
C GLU A 123 -11.29 -8.90 -4.33
N ALA A 124 -11.27 -9.93 -3.48
CA ALA A 124 -12.31 -10.96 -3.48
C ALA A 124 -13.68 -10.40 -3.07
N ASN A 125 -13.73 -9.54 -2.04
CA ASN A 125 -14.97 -8.90 -1.62
C ASN A 125 -15.31 -7.67 -2.47
N PHE A 126 -14.30 -6.98 -3.02
CA PHE A 126 -14.48 -5.91 -4.00
C PHE A 126 -15.30 -6.37 -5.21
N LEU A 127 -14.89 -7.47 -5.86
CA LEU A 127 -15.62 -8.03 -7.00
C LEU A 127 -16.85 -8.84 -6.54
N GLY A 128 -16.69 -9.69 -5.52
CA GLY A 128 -17.77 -10.55 -5.03
C GLY A 128 -18.95 -9.79 -4.43
N GLY A 129 -18.70 -8.61 -3.86
CA GLY A 129 -19.72 -7.70 -3.35
C GLY A 129 -20.63 -7.18 -4.46
N VAL A 130 -20.03 -6.67 -5.54
CA VAL A 130 -20.76 -6.22 -6.74
C VAL A 130 -21.49 -7.38 -7.40
N ALA A 131 -20.84 -8.54 -7.55
CA ALA A 131 -21.47 -9.73 -8.12
C ALA A 131 -22.74 -10.15 -7.36
N ARG A 132 -22.68 -10.12 -6.01
CA ARG A 132 -23.83 -10.39 -5.14
C ARG A 132 -24.91 -9.33 -5.29
N ALA A 133 -24.55 -8.05 -5.32
CA ALA A 133 -25.50 -6.94 -5.48
C ALA A 133 -26.22 -6.98 -6.83
N LYS A 134 -25.53 -7.42 -7.90
CA LYS A 134 -26.06 -7.52 -9.26
C LYS A 134 -26.70 -8.88 -9.58
N GLY A 135 -26.69 -9.82 -8.63
CA GLY A 135 -27.30 -11.14 -8.81
C GLY A 135 -26.59 -12.04 -9.83
N VAL A 136 -25.27 -11.87 -10.00
CA VAL A 136 -24.47 -12.69 -10.93
C VAL A 136 -24.43 -14.13 -10.45
N LYS A 137 -24.98 -15.04 -11.26
CA LYS A 137 -24.97 -16.48 -11.00
C LYS A 137 -23.60 -17.06 -11.32
N ASP A 138 -23.20 -18.10 -10.59
CA ASP A 138 -21.95 -18.85 -10.79
C ASP A 138 -20.68 -17.97 -10.76
N PHE A 139 -20.71 -16.85 -10.03
CA PHE A 139 -19.54 -15.99 -9.85
C PHE A 139 -18.42 -16.76 -9.15
N ASN A 140 -17.27 -16.85 -9.81
CA ASN A 140 -16.07 -17.46 -9.26
C ASN A 140 -15.07 -16.36 -8.88
N PRO A 141 -14.84 -16.11 -7.57
CA PRO A 141 -13.97 -15.04 -7.09
C PRO A 141 -12.53 -15.17 -7.57
N GLU A 142 -11.99 -16.38 -7.64
CA GLU A 142 -10.59 -16.62 -8.03
C GLU A 142 -10.36 -16.29 -9.51
N SER A 143 -11.25 -16.74 -10.40
CA SER A 143 -11.14 -16.41 -11.83
C SER A 143 -11.40 -14.93 -12.09
N ALA A 144 -12.35 -14.32 -11.38
CA ALA A 144 -12.65 -12.90 -11.51
C ALA A 144 -11.47 -12.05 -11.02
N LYS A 145 -10.87 -12.39 -9.87
CA LYS A 145 -9.69 -11.73 -9.31
C LYS A 145 -8.48 -11.85 -10.23
N LYS A 146 -8.25 -13.04 -10.81
CA LYS A 146 -7.19 -13.23 -11.81
C LYS A 146 -7.42 -12.32 -13.02
N ARG A 147 -8.64 -12.32 -13.58
CA ARG A 147 -8.97 -11.53 -14.76
C ARG A 147 -8.90 -10.03 -14.48
N PHE A 148 -9.33 -9.62 -13.29
CA PHE A 148 -9.17 -8.27 -12.78
C PHE A 148 -7.72 -7.81 -12.84
N PHE A 149 -6.78 -8.59 -12.29
CA PHE A 149 -5.37 -8.20 -12.34
C PHE A 149 -4.83 -8.13 -13.77
N GLU A 150 -5.20 -9.07 -14.65
CA GLU A 150 -4.82 -9.01 -16.06
C GLU A 150 -5.25 -7.69 -16.71
N ILE A 151 -6.51 -7.30 -16.52
CA ILE A 151 -7.07 -6.04 -17.05
C ILE A 151 -6.43 -4.83 -16.39
N TYR A 152 -6.31 -4.85 -15.06
CA TYR A 152 -5.74 -3.76 -14.27
C TYR A 152 -4.31 -3.45 -14.70
N LEU A 153 -3.45 -4.47 -14.80
CA LEU A 153 -2.07 -4.37 -15.24
C LEU A 153 -1.96 -3.90 -16.69
N ASP A 154 -2.78 -4.44 -17.59
CA ASP A 154 -2.69 -4.17 -19.03
C ASP A 154 -3.26 -2.80 -19.42
N LYS A 155 -4.28 -2.30 -18.72
CA LYS A 155 -4.98 -1.07 -19.11
C LYS A 155 -4.72 0.12 -18.20
N TYR A 156 -4.65 -0.11 -16.88
CA TYR A 156 -4.78 0.97 -15.90
C TYR A 156 -3.51 1.23 -15.07
N ALA A 157 -2.70 0.20 -14.80
CA ALA A 157 -1.49 0.28 -13.99
C ALA A 157 -0.21 0.00 -14.80
N LYS A 158 -0.11 0.59 -16.00
CA LYS A 158 1.14 0.54 -16.77
C LYS A 158 2.24 1.33 -16.07
N PRO A 159 3.51 0.92 -16.17
CA PRO A 159 4.62 1.69 -15.62
C PRO A 159 4.60 3.15 -16.08
N ASN A 160 4.77 4.08 -15.13
CA ASN A 160 4.69 5.52 -15.34
C ASN A 160 3.37 6.02 -15.98
N SER A 161 2.23 5.36 -15.69
CA SER A 161 0.91 5.83 -16.15
C SER A 161 0.42 7.08 -15.40
N GLY A 162 1.14 7.55 -14.38
CA GLY A 162 0.88 8.83 -13.72
C GLY A 162 -0.15 8.75 -12.60
N ILE A 163 -0.31 7.58 -11.98
CA ILE A 163 -1.22 7.41 -10.83
C ILE A 163 -0.61 7.87 -9.49
N GLY A 164 0.69 8.20 -9.45
CA GLY A 164 1.37 8.63 -8.23
C GLY A 164 0.87 9.98 -7.73
N PHE A 165 0.72 10.14 -6.41
CA PHE A 165 0.34 11.44 -5.84
C PHE A 165 1.53 12.42 -5.88
N PRO A 166 1.28 13.71 -6.21
CA PRO A 166 2.31 14.74 -6.12
C PRO A 166 2.91 14.83 -4.71
N GLY A 167 4.23 14.94 -4.61
CA GLY A 167 4.96 15.01 -3.34
C GLY A 167 5.33 13.65 -2.73
N ALA A 168 4.78 12.53 -3.23
CA ALA A 168 5.07 11.20 -2.68
C ALA A 168 6.55 10.81 -2.83
N LEU A 169 7.11 10.98 -4.03
CA LEU A 169 8.51 10.67 -4.30
C LEU A 169 9.44 11.60 -3.49
N GLU A 170 9.12 12.88 -3.46
CA GLU A 170 9.86 13.91 -2.72
C GLU A 170 9.93 13.56 -1.23
N LEU A 171 8.79 13.24 -0.61
CA LEU A 171 8.71 12.87 0.80
C LEU A 171 9.48 11.58 1.11
N ILE A 172 9.38 10.56 0.24
CA ILE A 172 10.16 9.32 0.40
C ILE A 172 11.66 9.63 0.39
N LEU A 173 12.13 10.45 -0.55
CA LEU A 173 13.53 10.82 -0.65
C LEU A 173 13.99 11.66 0.54
N GLU A 174 13.17 12.60 1.01
CA GLU A 174 13.44 13.38 2.23
C GLU A 174 13.61 12.47 3.45
N CYS A 175 12.70 11.51 3.65
CA CYS A 175 12.80 10.53 4.73
C CYS A 175 14.13 9.77 4.68
N LYS A 176 14.50 9.24 3.51
CA LYS A 176 15.77 8.51 3.35
C LYS A 176 16.99 9.40 3.57
N ASN A 177 16.96 10.64 3.07
CA ASN A 177 18.03 11.62 3.25
C ASN A 177 18.20 12.02 4.73
N SER A 178 17.13 11.97 5.51
CA SER A 178 17.16 12.14 6.98
C SER A 178 17.58 10.87 7.74
N GLY A 179 17.95 9.79 7.05
CA GLY A 179 18.40 8.53 7.66
C GLY A 179 17.27 7.65 8.18
N LEU A 180 16.01 7.95 7.81
CA LEU A 180 14.87 7.11 8.17
C LEU A 180 14.77 5.92 7.23
N LYS A 181 14.36 4.77 7.78
CA LYS A 181 13.93 3.63 6.97
C LYS A 181 12.53 3.88 6.42
N VAL A 182 12.26 3.42 5.22
CA VAL A 182 10.94 3.58 4.59
C VAL A 182 10.38 2.24 4.14
N ALA A 183 9.10 2.00 4.39
CA ALA A 183 8.42 0.78 3.97
C ALA A 183 7.06 1.07 3.35
N VAL A 184 6.61 0.18 2.46
CA VAL A 184 5.21 0.08 2.04
C VAL A 184 4.51 -0.96 2.90
N ALA A 185 3.30 -0.66 3.38
CA ALA A 185 2.43 -1.56 4.13
C ALA A 185 0.99 -1.46 3.60
N SER A 186 0.63 -2.34 2.66
CA SER A 186 -0.64 -2.28 1.93
C SER A 186 -1.54 -3.50 2.12
N SER A 187 -2.84 -3.27 2.28
CA SER A 187 -3.86 -4.33 2.31
C SER A 187 -4.16 -4.92 0.92
N ALA A 188 -3.42 -4.54 -0.13
CA ALA A 188 -3.52 -5.12 -1.46
C ALA A 188 -2.59 -6.34 -1.62
N ASP A 189 -2.94 -7.23 -2.56
CA ASP A 189 -2.04 -8.30 -3.00
C ASP A 189 -0.72 -7.75 -3.56
N ARG A 190 0.37 -8.49 -3.38
CA ARG A 190 1.69 -8.11 -3.85
C ARG A 190 1.74 -7.72 -5.33
N ILE A 191 1.01 -8.43 -6.18
CA ILE A 191 0.94 -8.16 -7.63
C ILE A 191 0.42 -6.74 -7.93
N LYS A 192 -0.55 -6.26 -7.15
CA LYS A 192 -1.10 -4.90 -7.29
C LYS A 192 -0.17 -3.87 -6.69
N VAL A 193 0.45 -4.16 -5.54
CA VAL A 193 1.45 -3.26 -4.93
C VAL A 193 2.60 -2.98 -5.91
N ASP A 194 3.20 -4.03 -6.49
CA ASP A 194 4.31 -3.89 -7.44
C ASP A 194 3.88 -3.12 -8.70
N ALA A 195 2.65 -3.36 -9.20
CA ALA A 195 2.09 -2.65 -10.34
C ALA A 195 1.88 -1.16 -10.04
N ASN A 196 1.29 -0.85 -8.89
CA ASN A 196 0.99 0.52 -8.49
C ASN A 196 2.26 1.32 -8.25
N LEU A 197 3.30 0.71 -7.68
CA LEU A 197 4.61 1.33 -7.52
C LEU A 197 5.21 1.68 -8.89
N ALA A 198 5.21 0.73 -9.83
CA ALA A 198 5.69 0.98 -11.18
C ALA A 198 4.87 2.07 -11.90
N ALA A 199 3.54 2.03 -11.77
CA ALA A 199 2.63 2.99 -12.38
C ALA A 199 2.78 4.41 -11.81
N ALA A 200 3.09 4.51 -10.51
CA ALA A 200 3.40 5.76 -9.82
C ALA A 200 4.82 6.28 -10.12
N GLY A 201 5.66 5.53 -10.84
CA GLY A 201 7.06 5.89 -11.06
C GLY A 201 7.94 5.72 -9.82
N LEU A 202 7.47 4.96 -8.81
CA LEU A 202 8.17 4.68 -7.58
C LEU A 202 8.91 3.35 -7.70
N SER A 203 10.23 3.41 -7.74
CA SER A 203 11.07 2.21 -7.78
C SER A 203 10.96 1.43 -6.47
N VAL A 204 10.80 0.11 -6.55
CA VAL A 204 10.81 -0.79 -5.38
C VAL A 204 12.09 -0.66 -4.54
N PHE A 205 13.20 -0.23 -5.15
CA PHE A 205 14.49 -0.02 -4.47
C PHE A 205 14.51 1.22 -3.58
N LEU A 206 13.48 2.08 -3.64
CA LEU A 206 13.32 3.18 -2.69
C LEU A 206 12.95 2.64 -1.30
N PHE A 207 12.36 1.45 -1.20
CA PHE A 207 11.83 0.92 0.05
C PHE A 207 12.75 -0.12 0.67
N ASP A 208 12.95 0.02 1.99
CA ASP A 208 13.73 -0.92 2.79
C ASP A 208 12.91 -2.19 3.10
N ALA A 209 11.57 -2.09 3.06
CA ALA A 209 10.65 -3.22 3.11
C ALA A 209 9.35 -2.95 2.31
N ILE A 210 8.74 -4.00 1.77
CA ILE A 210 7.41 -3.96 1.16
C ILE A 210 6.60 -5.11 1.77
N VAL A 211 5.50 -4.77 2.43
CA VAL A 211 4.59 -5.68 3.12
C VAL A 211 3.20 -5.56 2.47
N SER A 212 2.65 -6.70 2.06
CA SER A 212 1.39 -6.81 1.31
C SER A 212 0.44 -7.81 1.99
N ALA A 213 -0.85 -7.78 1.63
CA ALA A 213 -1.92 -8.53 2.29
C ALA A 213 -1.80 -10.06 2.18
N ASP A 214 -1.12 -10.57 1.15
CA ASP A 214 -0.94 -12.00 0.90
C ASP A 214 -0.22 -12.74 2.05
N ALA A 215 0.42 -12.00 2.96
CA ALA A 215 1.06 -12.54 4.15
C ALA A 215 0.18 -12.61 5.41
N PHE A 216 -1.09 -12.15 5.38
CA PHE A 216 -1.92 -12.00 6.58
C PHE A 216 -3.34 -12.53 6.42
N GLU A 217 -3.83 -13.19 7.47
CA GLU A 217 -5.24 -13.60 7.58
C GLU A 217 -6.15 -12.42 7.97
N LYS A 218 -5.64 -11.50 8.79
CA LYS A 218 -6.37 -10.32 9.28
C LYS A 218 -5.79 -9.07 8.63
N LEU A 219 -6.64 -8.34 7.91
CA LEU A 219 -6.31 -7.05 7.31
C LEU A 219 -6.64 -5.91 8.28
N LYS A 220 -6.25 -4.67 7.92
CA LYS A 220 -6.64 -3.45 8.63
C LYS A 220 -8.16 -3.48 8.93
N PRO A 221 -8.62 -3.23 10.17
CA PRO A 221 -7.95 -2.51 11.25
C PRO A 221 -7.06 -3.35 12.19
N ALA A 222 -6.80 -4.62 11.86
CA ALA A 222 -5.81 -5.39 12.61
C ALA A 222 -4.39 -4.82 12.42
N PRO A 223 -3.54 -4.81 13.47
CA PRO A 223 -2.22 -4.16 13.42
C PRO A 223 -1.15 -4.98 12.69
N ASP A 224 -1.45 -6.23 12.33
CA ASP A 224 -0.51 -7.25 11.86
C ASP A 224 0.42 -6.76 10.75
N ILE A 225 -0.12 -6.01 9.78
CA ILE A 225 0.66 -5.52 8.64
C ILE A 225 1.71 -4.48 9.05
N PHE A 226 1.38 -3.58 9.97
CA PHE A 226 2.30 -2.55 10.44
C PHE A 226 3.34 -3.15 11.39
N LEU A 227 2.94 -4.08 12.27
CA LEU A 227 3.87 -4.83 13.11
C LEU A 227 4.90 -5.60 12.28
N ALA A 228 4.46 -6.23 11.18
CA ALA A 228 5.35 -6.93 10.26
C ALA A 228 6.29 -5.98 9.51
N ALA A 229 5.81 -4.79 9.11
CA ALA A 229 6.65 -3.78 8.48
C ALA A 229 7.74 -3.27 9.45
N SER A 230 7.36 -2.89 10.68
CA SER A 230 8.31 -2.51 11.75
C SER A 230 9.34 -3.61 12.00
N LYS A 231 8.91 -4.87 12.12
CA LYS A 231 9.80 -6.03 12.29
C LYS A 231 10.74 -6.22 11.10
N SER A 232 10.27 -6.06 9.87
CA SER A 232 11.07 -6.19 8.66
C SER A 232 12.13 -5.10 8.56
N LEU A 233 11.80 -3.90 9.04
CA LEU A 233 12.74 -2.79 9.17
C LEU A 233 13.69 -2.95 10.36
N GLY A 234 13.36 -3.77 11.36
CA GLY A 234 14.11 -3.86 12.61
C GLY A 234 14.08 -2.52 13.39
N VAL A 235 12.90 -1.92 13.48
CA VAL A 235 12.63 -0.65 14.18
C VAL A 235 11.47 -0.85 15.13
N ASP A 236 11.58 -0.36 16.36
CA ASP A 236 10.52 -0.46 17.37
C ASP A 236 9.27 0.30 16.94
N THR A 237 8.08 -0.20 17.29
CA THR A 237 6.79 0.36 16.84
C THR A 237 6.59 1.82 17.26
N ASN A 238 7.03 2.18 18.46
CA ASN A 238 6.98 3.55 18.97
C ASN A 238 7.89 4.54 18.20
N GLU A 239 8.87 4.05 17.43
CA GLU A 239 9.75 4.84 16.55
C GLU A 239 9.25 4.90 15.10
N CYS A 240 8.10 4.28 14.81
CA CYS A 240 7.46 4.28 13.49
C CYS A 240 6.40 5.39 13.38
N ILE A 241 6.40 6.06 12.23
CA ILE A 241 5.28 6.88 11.76
C ILE A 241 4.59 6.14 10.62
N VAL A 242 3.27 5.99 10.70
CA VAL A 242 2.43 5.52 9.60
C VAL A 242 1.86 6.72 8.84
N ILE A 243 1.85 6.67 7.51
CA ILE A 243 1.10 7.62 6.67
C ILE A 243 -0.07 6.88 6.05
N GLU A 244 -1.30 7.35 6.30
CA GLU A 244 -2.51 6.62 5.93
C GLU A 244 -3.69 7.50 5.48
N ASP A 245 -4.60 6.98 4.66
CA ASP A 245 -5.76 7.70 4.10
C ASP A 245 -7.14 7.21 4.60
N ALA A 246 -7.18 6.05 5.28
CA ALA A 246 -8.39 5.36 5.66
C ALA A 246 -8.54 5.14 7.17
N LEU A 247 -9.78 5.19 7.67
CA LEU A 247 -10.09 4.98 9.09
C LEU A 247 -9.56 3.63 9.62
N ALA A 248 -9.73 2.56 8.85
CA ALA A 248 -9.28 1.23 9.24
C ALA A 248 -7.76 1.19 9.42
N GLY A 249 -6.99 1.89 8.59
CA GLY A 249 -5.54 1.92 8.74
C GLY A 249 -5.07 2.82 9.87
N VAL A 250 -5.73 3.95 10.13
CA VAL A 250 -5.46 4.76 11.33
C VAL A 250 -5.68 3.91 12.59
N GLN A 251 -6.76 3.14 12.63
CA GLN A 251 -7.03 2.20 13.72
C GLN A 251 -5.96 1.11 13.84
N ALA A 252 -5.49 0.55 12.72
CA ALA A 252 -4.42 -0.43 12.72
C ALA A 252 -3.09 0.14 13.21
N ALA A 253 -2.74 1.38 12.83
CA ALA A 253 -1.54 2.07 13.29
C ALA A 253 -1.58 2.27 14.81
N ASN A 254 -2.72 2.73 15.33
CA ASN A 254 -2.91 2.92 16.76
C ASN A 254 -2.91 1.59 17.54
N ALA A 255 -3.51 0.54 16.99
CA ALA A 255 -3.46 -0.81 17.57
C ALA A 255 -2.03 -1.41 17.55
N ALA A 256 -1.16 -0.93 16.66
CA ALA A 256 0.25 -1.27 16.61
C ALA A 256 1.13 -0.38 17.51
N GLU A 257 0.53 0.55 18.26
CA GLU A 257 1.22 1.57 19.08
C GLU A 257 2.16 2.47 18.26
N MET A 258 1.79 2.73 17.00
CA MET A 258 2.51 3.62 16.10
C MET A 258 1.81 4.98 15.99
N ARG A 259 2.59 6.04 15.79
CA ARG A 259 2.04 7.36 15.45
C ARG A 259 1.54 7.34 14.01
N CYS A 260 0.47 8.09 13.72
CA CYS A 260 -0.17 8.08 12.41
C CYS A 260 -0.40 9.51 11.91
N ILE A 261 0.10 9.82 10.71
CA ILE A 261 -0.22 11.03 9.96
C ILE A 261 -1.27 10.64 8.92
N ALA A 262 -2.47 11.17 9.02
CA ALA A 262 -3.51 10.85 8.04
C ALA A 262 -3.55 11.87 6.90
N VAL A 263 -3.95 11.43 5.70
CA VAL A 263 -4.21 12.29 4.53
C VAL A 263 -5.68 12.20 4.12
N THR A 264 -6.26 13.29 3.60
CA THR A 264 -7.70 13.35 3.25
C THR A 264 -7.95 13.03 1.77
N THR A 265 -7.15 12.15 1.18
CA THR A 265 -7.23 11.77 -0.24
C THR A 265 -8.43 10.87 -0.53
N THR A 266 -8.84 10.06 0.45
CA THR A 266 -9.97 9.10 0.32
C THR A 266 -11.12 9.44 1.24
N LEU A 267 -10.84 9.82 2.49
CA LEU A 267 -11.85 10.16 3.48
C LEU A 267 -11.75 11.63 3.92
N GLU A 268 -12.92 12.20 4.20
CA GLU A 268 -13.02 13.51 4.84
C GLU A 268 -12.38 13.50 6.23
N GLU A 269 -11.84 14.65 6.63
CA GLU A 269 -11.14 14.83 7.91
C GLU A 269 -11.97 14.33 9.11
N ILE A 270 -13.28 14.59 9.10
CA ILE A 270 -14.22 14.19 10.16
C ILE A 270 -14.25 12.67 10.34
N ALA A 271 -14.19 11.90 9.25
CA ALA A 271 -14.17 10.44 9.32
C ALA A 271 -12.84 9.93 9.89
N LEU A 272 -11.72 10.52 9.45
CA LEU A 272 -10.38 10.13 9.92
C LEU A 272 -10.16 10.44 11.40
N ARG A 273 -10.71 11.54 11.91
CA ARG A 273 -10.63 11.90 13.34
C ARG A 273 -11.20 10.83 14.27
N GLN A 274 -12.14 10.00 13.81
CA GLN A 274 -12.68 8.89 14.60
C GLN A 274 -11.59 7.85 14.94
N GLY A 275 -10.58 7.72 14.08
CA GLY A 275 -9.43 6.84 14.30
C GLY A 275 -8.41 7.42 15.26
N SER A 276 -8.49 8.72 15.61
CA SER A 276 -7.51 9.44 16.41
C SER A 276 -6.07 9.41 15.83
N PRO A 277 -5.84 9.89 14.59
CA PRO A 277 -4.49 10.07 14.08
C PRO A 277 -3.75 11.16 14.87
N SER A 278 -2.42 11.14 14.84
CA SER A 278 -1.57 12.14 15.49
C SER A 278 -1.82 13.54 14.91
N PHE A 279 -1.95 13.66 13.59
CA PHE A 279 -2.51 14.82 12.89
C PHE A 279 -2.91 14.46 11.47
N ILE A 280 -3.56 15.41 10.79
CA ILE A 280 -4.11 15.24 9.44
C ILE A 280 -3.50 16.30 8.52
N ARG A 281 -3.20 15.90 7.29
CA ARG A 281 -2.82 16.77 6.16
C ARG A 281 -3.78 16.53 5.01
N LYS A 282 -3.84 17.45 4.06
CA LYS A 282 -4.74 17.29 2.91
C LYS A 282 -4.21 16.22 1.96
N ASN A 283 -2.94 16.31 1.59
CA ASN A 283 -2.27 15.35 0.72
C ASN A 283 -0.90 14.94 1.28
N ILE A 284 -0.31 13.89 0.70
CA ILE A 284 1.05 13.46 1.05
C ILE A 284 2.09 14.54 0.82
N GLY A 285 1.95 15.35 -0.25
CA GLY A 285 2.84 16.49 -0.52
C GLY A 285 2.75 17.65 0.48
N ASP A 286 1.73 17.65 1.36
CA ASP A 286 1.60 18.64 2.43
C ASP A 286 2.27 18.16 3.75
N ILE A 287 2.86 16.96 3.75
CA ILE A 287 3.61 16.42 4.88
C ILE A 287 5.07 16.84 4.73
N SER A 288 5.60 17.51 5.74
CA SER A 288 7.02 17.88 5.81
C SER A 288 7.84 16.88 6.63
N ILE A 289 9.16 16.87 6.45
CA ILE A 289 10.04 16.09 7.34
C ILE A 289 9.92 16.52 8.81
N ASN A 290 9.58 17.78 9.09
CA ASN A 290 9.35 18.26 10.46
C ASN A 290 8.06 17.72 11.07
N ASP A 291 7.04 17.50 10.25
CA ASP A 291 5.82 16.79 10.67
C ASP A 291 6.18 15.39 11.17
N ILE A 292 7.05 14.70 10.41
CA ILE A 292 7.51 13.35 10.74
C ILE A 292 8.41 13.35 11.98
N LEU A 293 9.45 14.19 12.02
CA LEU A 293 10.49 14.13 13.07
C LEU A 293 10.08 14.82 14.38
N TYR A 294 9.19 15.81 14.34
CA TYR A 294 8.89 16.67 15.49
C TYR A 294 7.39 16.85 15.75
N GLY A 295 6.52 16.20 14.99
CA GLY A 295 5.08 16.20 15.21
C GLY A 295 4.34 17.39 14.66
N GLY A 296 5.01 18.20 13.82
CA GLY A 296 4.46 19.41 13.25
C GLY A 296 4.26 20.46 14.34
N SER A 297 5.05 21.53 14.32
CA SER A 297 4.86 22.64 15.25
C SER A 297 3.42 23.12 15.16
N ASN A 298 2.62 22.96 16.20
CA ASN A 298 1.37 23.72 16.39
C ASN A 298 1.68 25.21 16.67
N ALA A 299 2.66 25.78 15.99
CA ALA A 299 2.88 27.21 15.95
C ALA A 299 1.81 27.80 15.03
N ARG A 300 0.63 28.04 15.60
CA ARG A 300 -0.11 29.24 15.22
C ARG A 300 0.86 30.39 15.45
N HIS A 301 1.57 30.81 14.41
CA HIS A 301 2.10 32.15 14.36
C HIS A 301 0.87 33.06 14.43
N ASN A 302 0.65 33.59 15.63
CA ASN A 302 -0.21 34.71 15.87
C ASN A 302 0.49 35.91 15.21
N GLU A 303 0.41 36.00 13.88
CA GLU A 303 0.67 37.27 13.21
C GLU A 303 -0.46 38.19 13.67
N GLY A 304 -0.07 39.10 14.56
CA GLY A 304 -0.93 40.16 15.02
C GLY A 304 -1.49 40.89 13.81
N ALA A 305 -2.82 41.00 13.81
CA ALA A 305 -3.51 42.02 13.07
C ALA A 305 -2.86 43.38 13.36
N GLY A 306 -2.10 43.86 12.39
CA GLY A 306 -1.48 45.18 12.35
C GLY A 306 -1.70 45.74 10.96
N SER A 307 -2.91 46.23 10.73
CA SER A 307 -3.29 47.03 9.58
C SER A 307 -2.29 48.15 9.32
N THR A 308 -1.78 48.26 8.10
CA THR A 308 -1.77 49.55 7.40
C THR A 308 -1.66 49.31 5.90
N GLU A 309 -2.78 49.56 5.23
CA GLU A 309 -2.84 49.84 3.81
C GLU A 309 -1.91 51.02 3.51
N ASN A 310 -1.06 50.87 2.50
CA ASN A 310 -0.96 51.92 1.51
C ASN A 310 -0.50 51.36 0.17
N SER A 311 -1.38 51.57 -0.79
CA SER A 311 -1.21 51.34 -2.21
C SER A 311 -0.26 52.36 -2.81
N SER A 312 0.58 51.92 -3.75
CA SER A 312 0.78 52.58 -5.05
C SER A 312 1.87 51.86 -5.85
N SER A 313 1.47 51.41 -7.04
CA SER A 313 2.16 51.50 -8.34
C SER A 313 3.70 51.58 -8.32
N VAL A 314 4.43 50.72 -9.02
CA VAL A 314 4.72 50.75 -10.47
C VAL A 314 5.45 49.42 -10.75
N GLY A 315 5.04 48.53 -11.65
CA GLY A 315 4.99 48.74 -13.10
C GLY A 315 6.28 48.22 -13.75
N ASN A 316 6.20 47.03 -14.35
CA ASN A 316 6.99 46.50 -15.47
C ASN A 316 8.52 46.64 -15.48
N ALA A 317 9.27 45.54 -15.38
CA ALA A 317 9.53 44.55 -16.43
C ALA A 317 10.84 44.83 -17.19
N LEU A 318 11.48 43.72 -17.59
CA LEU A 318 12.58 43.58 -18.54
C LEU A 318 13.95 44.01 -18.00
N SER A 319 15.07 43.38 -18.36
CA SER A 319 15.44 42.10 -18.96
C SER A 319 16.96 42.22 -19.16
N GLU A 320 17.63 41.10 -19.33
CA GLU A 320 18.98 41.01 -19.90
C GLU A 320 20.14 41.55 -19.04
N SER A 321 21.37 41.07 -19.17
CA SER A 321 21.95 39.84 -19.70
C SER A 321 23.45 40.09 -19.55
N LEU A 322 24.17 39.06 -19.12
CA LEU A 322 25.52 38.74 -19.55
C LEU A 322 26.71 39.69 -19.23
N ASN A 323 27.72 39.01 -18.69
CA ASN A 323 29.15 39.10 -19.01
C ASN A 323 30.01 40.14 -18.32
N GLY A 324 31.04 39.61 -17.65
CA GLY A 324 32.20 40.37 -17.19
C GLY A 324 33.16 39.51 -16.36
N ALA A 325 33.64 38.39 -16.91
CA ALA A 325 34.79 37.69 -16.36
C ALA A 325 36.08 38.29 -16.95
N THR A 326 36.86 39.00 -16.13
CA THR A 326 38.30 39.20 -16.37
C THR A 326 39.05 39.47 -15.07
N ALA A 327 40.05 38.60 -14.85
CA ALA A 327 41.40 38.87 -14.38
C ALA A 327 41.65 39.63 -13.06
N ALA A 328 42.20 38.86 -12.11
CA ALA A 328 43.47 39.08 -11.43
C ALA A 328 43.76 40.43 -10.75
N GLY A 329 43.89 40.38 -9.42
CA GLY A 329 44.57 41.41 -8.64
C GLY A 329 44.73 41.01 -7.18
N HIS A 330 45.98 40.75 -6.77
CA HIS A 330 46.41 40.54 -5.39
C HIS A 330 45.91 41.62 -4.42
N SER A 331 45.52 41.23 -3.20
CA SER A 331 46.10 41.82 -1.98
C SER A 331 45.79 40.98 -0.75
N ASP A 332 46.82 40.77 0.05
CA ASP A 332 46.83 40.13 1.36
C ASP A 332 45.91 40.82 2.37
N THR A 333 45.31 40.05 3.30
CA THR A 333 45.22 40.43 4.73
C THR A 333 44.78 39.25 5.62
N LYS A 334 45.75 38.79 6.44
CA LYS A 334 45.65 38.38 7.85
C LYS A 334 44.39 37.62 8.36
N GLY A 335 44.52 36.29 8.44
CA GLY A 335 44.44 35.46 9.65
C GLY A 335 43.17 35.41 10.52
N PHE A 336 42.53 34.22 10.59
CA PHE A 336 42.03 33.57 11.82
C PHE A 336 41.93 32.04 11.58
N PRO A 337 42.32 31.16 12.52
CA PRO A 337 42.25 29.70 12.32
C PRO A 337 40.92 29.14 12.84
N ILE A 338 40.19 28.40 12.00
CA ILE A 338 39.06 27.55 12.46
C ILE A 338 39.32 26.10 12.01
N SER A 339 39.25 25.22 13.00
CA SER A 339 39.45 23.77 13.04
C SER A 339 39.23 22.96 11.75
N LYS A 340 40.23 22.15 11.41
CA LYS A 340 40.13 21.04 10.44
C LYS A 340 39.31 19.89 11.03
N ASN A 341 38.17 19.59 10.40
CA ASN A 341 37.56 18.25 10.44
C ASN A 341 38.52 17.25 9.78
N LYS A 342 38.83 16.15 10.48
CA LYS A 342 39.61 15.02 9.95
C LYS A 342 38.81 14.27 8.87
N GLY A 343 38.92 14.72 7.63
CA GLY A 343 38.61 13.90 6.46
C GLY A 343 39.74 12.91 6.18
N LEU A 344 39.41 11.64 5.93
CA LEU A 344 40.37 10.62 5.53
C LEU A 344 40.88 10.94 4.12
N LEU A 345 42.04 11.59 4.01
CA LEU A 345 42.73 11.85 2.75
C LEU A 345 43.45 10.57 2.30
N GLY A 346 42.73 9.70 1.57
CA GLY A 346 43.32 8.56 0.86
C GLY A 346 43.71 8.95 -0.56
N SER A 347 44.86 8.46 -1.04
CA SER A 347 45.24 8.63 -2.46
C SER A 347 44.21 7.94 -3.37
N ARG A 348 43.97 8.47 -4.59
CA ARG A 348 43.05 7.85 -5.58
C ARG A 348 43.34 6.35 -5.80
N ARG A 349 44.60 5.95 -5.63
CA ARG A 349 45.06 4.55 -5.74
C ARG A 349 44.63 3.68 -4.55
N GLU A 350 44.52 4.24 -3.37
CA GLU A 350 44.05 3.54 -2.16
C GLU A 350 42.53 3.39 -2.18
N ILE A 351 41.81 4.41 -2.63
CA ILE A 351 40.35 4.36 -2.80
C ILE A 351 39.96 3.22 -3.76
N LEU A 352 40.71 3.03 -4.84
CA LEU A 352 40.49 1.91 -5.79
C LEU A 352 40.86 0.54 -5.19
N ARG A 353 41.93 0.45 -4.41
CA ARG A 353 42.34 -0.80 -3.74
C ARG A 353 41.34 -1.23 -2.65
N TYR A 354 40.87 -0.30 -1.83
CA TYR A 354 39.88 -0.62 -0.78
C TYR A 354 38.46 -0.75 -1.34
N GLY A 355 38.11 -0.03 -2.41
CA GLY A 355 36.82 -0.18 -3.08
C GLY A 355 36.62 -1.57 -3.69
N SER A 356 37.65 -2.11 -4.37
CA SER A 356 37.61 -3.47 -4.93
C SER A 356 37.60 -4.55 -3.83
N LEU A 357 38.32 -4.32 -2.73
CA LEU A 357 38.29 -5.21 -1.56
C LEU A 357 36.90 -5.22 -0.89
N GLY A 358 36.23 -4.06 -0.79
CA GLY A 358 34.87 -3.96 -0.27
C GLY A 358 33.85 -4.72 -1.13
N ILE A 359 33.98 -4.64 -2.45
CA ILE A 359 33.14 -5.41 -3.39
C ILE A 359 33.39 -6.92 -3.21
N ALA A 360 34.66 -7.35 -3.15
CA ALA A 360 35.00 -8.76 -2.97
C ALA A 360 34.46 -9.33 -1.65
N LEU A 361 34.57 -8.57 -0.55
CA LEU A 361 34.03 -8.95 0.76
C LEU A 361 32.50 -8.99 0.76
N SER A 362 31.84 -8.06 0.06
CA SER A 362 30.37 -8.05 -0.10
C SER A 362 29.90 -9.28 -0.89
N CYS A 363 30.56 -9.60 -2.01
CA CYS A 363 30.25 -10.81 -2.79
C CYS A 363 30.47 -12.09 -1.97
N LEU A 364 31.55 -12.18 -1.20
CA LEU A 364 31.82 -13.32 -0.32
C LEU A 364 30.76 -13.42 0.79
N PHE A 365 30.36 -12.30 1.39
CA PHE A 365 29.31 -12.26 2.40
C PHE A 365 27.96 -12.75 1.85
N VAL A 366 27.57 -12.29 0.65
CA VAL A 366 26.36 -12.74 -0.03
C VAL A 366 26.43 -14.24 -0.34
N ALA A 367 27.57 -14.75 -0.81
CA ALA A 367 27.76 -16.17 -1.09
C ALA A 367 27.68 -17.03 0.18
N VAL A 368 28.28 -16.59 1.29
CA VAL A 368 28.22 -17.31 2.57
C VAL A 368 26.82 -17.26 3.18
N ARG A 369 26.15 -16.11 3.14
CA ARG A 369 24.78 -15.95 3.67
C ARG A 369 23.76 -16.77 2.88
N ASN A 370 23.95 -16.90 1.57
CA ASN A 370 23.08 -17.69 0.69
C ASN A 370 23.64 -19.08 0.38
N TRP A 371 24.63 -19.56 1.14
CA TRP A 371 25.32 -20.82 0.88
C TRP A 371 24.37 -22.01 0.76
N LYS A 372 23.36 -22.08 1.64
CA LYS A 372 22.33 -23.13 1.57
C LYS A 372 21.55 -23.05 0.25
N ALA A 373 21.08 -21.87 -0.16
CA ALA A 373 20.37 -21.70 -1.42
C ALA A 373 21.22 -22.09 -2.64
N MET A 374 22.54 -21.86 -2.58
CA MET A 374 23.48 -22.20 -3.66
C MET A 374 23.77 -23.70 -3.78
N GLN A 375 23.64 -24.48 -2.70
CA GLN A 375 23.69 -25.95 -2.78
C GLN A 375 22.52 -26.53 -3.61
N PHE A 376 21.42 -25.78 -3.74
CA PHE A 376 20.21 -26.22 -4.43
C PHE A 376 20.11 -25.72 -5.88
N ALA A 377 21.11 -24.98 -6.36
CA ALA A 377 21.12 -24.50 -7.74
C ALA A 377 21.76 -25.52 -8.69
N SER A 378 21.04 -25.89 -9.75
CA SER A 378 21.60 -26.68 -10.84
C SER A 378 22.75 -25.91 -11.51
N PRO A 379 23.88 -26.56 -11.84
CA PRO A 379 25.01 -25.89 -12.50
C PRO A 379 24.60 -25.25 -13.84
N LYS A 380 23.64 -25.86 -14.56
CA LYS A 380 23.08 -25.29 -15.78
C LYS A 380 22.18 -24.08 -15.51
N GLY A 381 21.42 -24.10 -14.40
CA GLY A 381 20.61 -22.95 -13.97
C GLY A 381 21.47 -21.73 -13.62
N LEU A 382 22.58 -21.96 -12.91
CA LEU A 382 23.59 -20.93 -12.61
C LEU A 382 24.23 -20.36 -13.87
N LEU A 383 24.60 -21.21 -14.84
CA LEU A 383 25.17 -20.77 -16.10
C LEU A 383 24.18 -19.95 -16.93
N ASN A 384 22.91 -20.37 -16.99
CA ASN A 384 21.86 -19.61 -17.66
C ASN A 384 21.60 -18.25 -17.00
N PHE A 385 21.62 -18.18 -15.67
CA PHE A 385 21.52 -16.92 -14.94
C PHE A 385 22.70 -15.98 -15.25
N LEU A 386 23.93 -16.50 -15.19
CA LEU A 386 25.15 -15.72 -15.46
C LEU A 386 25.25 -15.25 -16.91
N MET A 387 24.77 -16.06 -17.86
CA MET A 387 24.80 -15.73 -19.29
C MET A 387 23.57 -14.94 -19.77
N GLY A 388 22.71 -14.46 -18.84
CA GLY A 388 21.56 -13.63 -19.20
C GLY A 388 20.47 -14.37 -19.98
N GLY A 389 20.29 -15.67 -19.73
CA GLY A 389 19.27 -16.49 -20.35
C GLY A 389 17.86 -16.07 -19.93
N ASN A 390 17.30 -15.08 -20.63
CA ASN A 390 15.90 -14.68 -20.51
C ASN A 390 14.98 -15.90 -20.70
N SER A 391 14.41 -16.39 -19.60
CA SER A 391 13.40 -17.45 -19.62
C SER A 391 12.20 -16.99 -18.79
N SER A 392 11.34 -16.18 -19.40
CA SER A 392 9.98 -15.92 -18.89
C SER A 392 9.12 -17.17 -19.10
N VAL A 393 9.03 -18.01 -18.07
CA VAL A 393 8.40 -19.34 -18.21
C VAL A 393 6.86 -19.33 -18.17
N PHE A 394 6.21 -18.19 -17.92
CA PHE A 394 4.73 -18.12 -17.96
C PHE A 394 4.14 -17.36 -19.15
N ALA A 395 4.95 -16.96 -20.14
CA ALA A 395 4.43 -16.35 -21.36
C ALA A 395 4.00 -17.41 -22.40
N ARG A 396 2.68 -17.58 -22.53
CA ARG A 396 1.92 -17.83 -23.78
C ARG A 396 2.20 -19.13 -24.54
N ASN A 397 1.21 -20.04 -24.55
CA ASN A 397 0.91 -20.88 -25.72
C ASN A 397 -0.51 -21.48 -25.63
N GLU A 398 -1.52 -20.66 -25.88
CA GLU A 398 -2.78 -21.13 -26.48
C GLU A 398 -2.86 -20.54 -27.90
N GLY A 399 -3.02 -21.41 -28.89
CA GLY A 399 -3.23 -21.01 -30.28
C GLY A 399 -2.22 -21.60 -31.27
N LYS A 400 -2.33 -22.92 -31.52
CA LYS A 400 -2.23 -23.53 -32.87
C LYS A 400 -2.55 -25.02 -32.80
N LYS A 401 -3.80 -25.37 -33.14
CA LYS A 401 -4.13 -26.71 -33.63
C LYS A 401 -3.33 -26.96 -34.91
N SER A 402 -2.31 -27.82 -34.86
CA SER A 402 -1.82 -28.57 -36.03
C SER A 402 -0.81 -29.65 -35.60
N ARG A 403 -1.31 -30.88 -35.53
CA ARG A 403 -0.67 -32.11 -36.04
C ARG A 403 0.82 -32.32 -35.73
N CYS A 404 1.12 -32.74 -34.50
CA CYS A 404 2.25 -33.66 -34.28
C CYS A 404 1.86 -34.69 -33.22
N ARG A 405 1.45 -35.86 -33.71
CA ARG A 405 1.17 -37.07 -32.94
C ARG A 405 2.53 -37.67 -32.58
N ARG A 406 3.02 -37.47 -31.36
CA ARG A 406 4.09 -38.29 -30.78
C ARG A 406 4.01 -38.30 -29.25
N ILE A 407 3.33 -39.33 -28.75
CA ILE A 407 3.51 -40.04 -27.48
C ILE A 407 4.08 -39.19 -26.34
N PHE A 408 3.20 -38.67 -25.48
CA PHE A 408 3.51 -38.47 -24.06
C PHE A 408 2.31 -38.92 -23.25
N THR A 409 2.57 -39.92 -22.41
CA THR A 409 1.66 -40.58 -21.49
C THR A 409 1.02 -39.58 -20.53
N GLY A 410 -0.29 -39.70 -20.33
CA GLY A 410 -1.05 -38.88 -19.41
C GLY A 410 -0.68 -39.20 -17.96
N GLU A 411 0.17 -38.38 -17.36
CA GLU A 411 0.23 -38.23 -15.91
C GLU A 411 -0.66 -37.04 -15.50
N SER A 412 -1.64 -37.32 -14.64
CA SER A 412 -2.45 -36.30 -13.98
C SER A 412 -1.56 -35.26 -13.30
N LEU A 413 -1.91 -33.97 -13.42
CA LEU A 413 -1.19 -32.86 -12.79
C LEU A 413 -1.02 -33.06 -11.27
N SER A 414 -1.95 -33.79 -10.64
CA SER A 414 -1.87 -34.23 -9.24
C SER A 414 -0.71 -35.21 -8.98
N SER A 415 -0.48 -36.17 -9.90
CA SER A 415 0.64 -37.13 -9.82
C SER A 415 1.99 -36.43 -9.85
N ARG A 416 2.13 -35.41 -10.71
CA ARG A 416 3.36 -34.62 -10.84
C ARG A 416 3.65 -33.77 -9.61
N VAL A 417 2.63 -33.12 -9.06
CA VAL A 417 2.77 -32.35 -7.81
C VAL A 417 3.18 -33.28 -6.67
N GLN A 418 2.66 -34.52 -6.61
CA GLN A 418 3.09 -35.51 -5.62
C GLN A 418 4.54 -35.97 -5.82
N GLN A 419 4.98 -36.19 -7.06
CA GLN A 419 6.39 -36.52 -7.35
C GLN A 419 7.34 -35.41 -6.91
N ILE A 420 7.00 -34.13 -7.16
CA ILE A 420 7.79 -32.98 -6.71
C ILE A 420 7.82 -32.89 -5.18
N LYS A 421 6.68 -33.06 -4.51
CA LYS A 421 6.60 -33.06 -3.04
C LYS A 421 7.46 -34.17 -2.44
N LYS A 422 7.42 -35.38 -3.01
CA LYS A 422 8.23 -36.51 -2.57
C LYS A 422 9.72 -36.25 -2.76
N TYR A 423 10.11 -35.70 -3.91
CA TYR A 423 11.50 -35.32 -4.20
C TYR A 423 12.04 -34.30 -3.18
N LEU A 424 11.26 -33.26 -2.85
CA LEU A 424 11.66 -32.25 -1.87
C LEU A 424 11.77 -32.85 -0.45
N ALA A 425 10.85 -33.72 -0.06
CA ALA A 425 10.87 -34.38 1.25
C ALA A 425 12.07 -35.35 1.42
N GLU A 426 12.46 -36.08 0.37
CA GLU A 426 13.67 -36.92 0.38
C GLU A 426 14.96 -36.10 0.52
N PHE A 427 14.98 -34.89 -0.05
CA PHE A 427 16.09 -33.95 0.11
C PHE A 427 16.14 -33.29 1.49
N GLU A 428 15.00 -32.91 2.06
CA GLU A 428 14.91 -32.30 3.41
C GLU A 428 15.29 -33.29 4.53
N SER A 429 15.09 -34.59 4.30
CA SER A 429 15.46 -35.65 5.25
C SER A 429 16.95 -36.04 5.21
N GLY A 430 17.78 -35.29 4.48
CA GLY A 430 19.24 -35.47 4.46
C GLY A 430 19.74 -36.57 3.52
N GLY A 431 18.87 -37.12 2.68
CA GLY A 431 19.22 -38.08 1.63
C GLY A 431 19.65 -37.41 0.32
N SER A 432 20.40 -38.14 -0.50
CA SER A 432 20.63 -37.76 -1.90
C SER A 432 19.47 -38.32 -2.73
N ALA A 433 18.50 -37.50 -3.12
CA ALA A 433 17.43 -38.00 -3.98
C ALA A 433 18.01 -38.34 -5.37
N THR A 434 17.79 -39.58 -5.80
CA THR A 434 18.37 -40.14 -7.03
C THR A 434 17.46 -39.95 -8.24
N TYR A 435 16.22 -39.51 -8.04
CA TYR A 435 15.23 -39.34 -9.10
C TYR A 435 14.74 -37.90 -9.18
N VAL A 436 15.13 -37.17 -10.22
CA VAL A 436 14.65 -35.82 -10.51
C VAL A 436 13.42 -35.94 -11.43
N PRO A 437 12.26 -35.32 -11.10
CA PRO A 437 11.10 -35.36 -11.97
C PRO A 437 11.40 -34.69 -13.32
N GLU A 438 10.94 -35.28 -14.43
CA GLU A 438 11.20 -34.73 -15.77
C GLU A 438 10.40 -33.45 -16.06
N PHE A 439 11.14 -32.35 -16.22
CA PHE A 439 10.64 -31.05 -16.62
C PHE A 439 10.63 -30.88 -18.15
N PRO A 440 9.68 -30.09 -18.71
CA PRO A 440 9.60 -29.81 -20.14
C PRO A 440 10.89 -29.21 -20.70
N ARG A 441 11.12 -29.31 -22.01
CA ARG A 441 12.35 -28.85 -22.71
C ARG A 441 12.79 -27.39 -22.45
N LYS A 442 11.93 -26.50 -21.95
CA LYS A 442 12.28 -25.12 -21.56
C LYS A 442 12.76 -24.98 -20.11
N LEU A 443 12.62 -26.04 -19.33
CA LEU A 443 12.97 -26.19 -17.92
C LEU A 443 13.92 -27.39 -17.73
N ASP A 444 14.57 -27.84 -18.80
CA ASP A 444 15.49 -28.98 -18.81
C ASP A 444 16.69 -28.79 -17.88
N TRP A 445 17.05 -27.54 -17.58
CA TRP A 445 18.06 -27.21 -16.57
C TRP A 445 17.67 -27.65 -15.15
N LEU A 446 16.37 -27.80 -14.85
CA LEU A 446 15.87 -28.39 -13.59
C LEU A 446 15.99 -29.92 -13.55
N ASN A 447 16.19 -30.58 -14.70
CA ASN A 447 16.46 -32.03 -14.76
C ASN A 447 17.90 -32.38 -14.37
N THR A 448 18.73 -31.39 -14.03
CA THR A 448 20.12 -31.61 -13.62
C THR A 448 20.20 -31.68 -12.11
N ALA A 449 20.91 -32.68 -11.57
CA ALA A 449 21.12 -32.81 -10.14
C ALA A 449 21.74 -31.53 -9.53
N PRO A 450 21.34 -31.12 -8.31
CA PRO A 450 21.90 -29.95 -7.64
C PRO A 450 23.40 -30.09 -7.38
N LEU A 451 24.11 -28.96 -7.32
CA LEU A 451 25.54 -28.93 -6.96
C LEU A 451 25.75 -29.36 -5.51
N GLN A 452 26.34 -30.54 -5.29
CA GLN A 452 26.73 -31.00 -3.96
C GLN A 452 28.12 -30.46 -3.59
N PHE A 453 28.17 -29.48 -2.69
CA PHE A 453 29.41 -29.08 -2.02
C PHE A 453 29.53 -29.86 -0.71
N GLY A 454 30.11 -31.05 -0.77
CA GLY A 454 30.49 -31.81 0.42
C GLY A 454 31.74 -31.22 1.08
N ARG A 455 31.82 -31.32 2.42
CA ARG A 455 33.12 -31.26 3.10
C ARG A 455 33.87 -32.52 2.72
N VAL A 456 34.93 -32.39 1.93
CA VAL A 456 35.98 -33.42 1.90
C VAL A 456 36.54 -33.44 3.32
N ILE A 457 36.28 -34.52 4.06
CA ILE A 457 36.82 -34.76 5.40
C ILE A 457 38.31 -35.05 5.27
#